data_AF-E0UMG7-F1
#
_entry.id   AF-E0UMG7-F1
#
_cell.length_a   1.000
_cell.length_b   1.000
_cell.length_c   1.000
_cell.angle_alpha   90.00
_cell.angle_beta   90.00
_cell.angle_gamma   90.00
#
_symmetry.space_group_name_H-M   'P 1'
#
loop_
_entity.id
_entity.type
_entity.pdbx_description
1 polymer ?
#
loop_
_entity_poly.entity_id
_entity_poly.type
_entity_poly.pdbx_seq_one_letter_code
_entity_poly.pdbx_strand_id
1 'polypeptide(L)'
;MATIYVKTGSTGNGSVWNNAYGNLTSAITATQSGDEIWVAAGIYKPTTGTDRTASFTLKNNVAIYGGFTDTETARNQRNITNNVTILSGEIGAAGINKL
;
A
#
# COMPACT_ATOMS: atom_id res chain seq x y z
N MET A 1 13.82 1.90 12.87
CA MET A 1 12.59 2.50 12.33
C MET A 1 12.91 2.99 10.95
N ALA A 2 12.39 2.29 9.95
CA ALA A 2 12.54 2.61 8.54
C ALA A 2 11.19 3.04 7.96
N THR A 3 11.26 3.84 6.90
CA THR A 3 10.09 4.22 6.10
C THR A 3 10.12 3.42 4.81
N ILE A 4 9.06 2.65 4.57
CA ILE A 4 8.88 1.84 3.37
C ILE A 4 7.86 2.50 2.45
N TYR A 5 8.24 2.71 1.19
CA TYR A 5 7.40 3.37 0.19
C TYR A 5 6.70 2.35 -0.70
N VAL A 6 5.41 2.56 -0.99
CA VAL A 6 4.57 1.67 -1.79
C VAL A 6 3.84 2.47 -2.86
N LYS A 7 4.00 2.06 -4.12
CA LYS A 7 3.38 2.69 -5.29
C LYS A 7 2.97 1.61 -6.29
N THR A 8 1.71 1.63 -6.73
CA THR A 8 1.24 0.70 -7.76
C THR A 8 2.08 0.80 -9.03
N GLY A 9 2.49 -0.34 -9.58
CA GLY A 9 3.27 -0.40 -10.82
C GLY A 9 4.79 -0.25 -10.63
N SER A 10 5.28 -0.03 -9.41
CA SER A 10 6.71 -0.06 -9.10
C SER A 10 7.22 -1.49 -8.89
N THR A 11 8.52 -1.73 -9.05
CA THR A 11 9.16 -3.05 -8.84
C THR A 11 10.35 -2.97 -7.88
N GLY A 12 10.45 -1.88 -7.13
CA GLY A 12 11.55 -1.61 -6.24
C GLY A 12 11.46 -2.31 -4.90
N ASN A 13 12.33 -1.89 -3.98
CA ASN A 13 12.48 -2.46 -2.63
C ASN A 13 11.91 -1.59 -1.50
N GLY A 14 11.17 -0.54 -1.84
CA GLY A 14 10.54 0.35 -0.87
C GLY A 14 11.46 1.34 -0.17
N SER A 15 12.72 1.52 -0.59
CA SER A 15 13.65 2.43 0.10
C SER A 15 13.33 3.93 -0.10
N VAL A 16 12.74 4.28 -1.25
CA VAL A 16 12.33 5.64 -1.65
C VAL A 16 11.19 5.53 -2.66
N TRP A 17 10.48 6.63 -2.94
CA TRP A 17 9.41 6.64 -3.95
C TRP A 17 9.83 6.11 -5.32
N ASN A 18 11.02 6.50 -5.80
CA ASN A 18 11.54 6.02 -7.09
C ASN A 18 11.83 4.51 -7.11
N ASN A 19 12.00 3.90 -5.94
CA ASN A 19 12.23 2.46 -5.78
C ASN A 19 11.17 1.83 -4.88
N ALA A 20 9.93 2.32 -4.94
CA ALA A 20 8.83 1.86 -4.10
C ALA A 20 8.45 0.39 -4.40
N TYR A 21 7.83 -0.28 -3.44
CA TYR A 21 7.20 -1.57 -3.67
C TYR A 21 5.96 -1.43 -4.56
N GLY A 22 5.80 -2.35 -5.51
CA GLY A 22 4.61 -2.43 -6.37
C GLY A 22 3.32 -2.87 -5.69
N ASN A 23 3.46 -3.56 -4.56
CA ASN A 23 2.37 -4.14 -3.81
C ASN A 23 2.53 -3.86 -2.31
N LEU A 24 1.41 -3.76 -1.61
CA LEU A 24 1.42 -3.47 -0.18
C LEU A 24 1.82 -4.70 0.65
N THR A 25 1.58 -5.91 0.15
CA THR A 25 1.92 -7.15 0.85
C THR A 25 3.42 -7.40 0.94
N SER A 26 4.22 -7.16 -0.12
CA SER A 26 5.67 -7.28 -0.02
C SER A 26 6.25 -6.21 0.90
N ALA A 27 5.69 -5.00 0.90
CA ALA A 27 6.07 -3.94 1.84
C ALA A 27 5.84 -4.34 3.30
N ILE A 28 4.65 -4.85 3.63
CA ILE A 28 4.34 -5.36 4.98
C ILE A 28 5.29 -6.51 5.37
N THR A 29 5.61 -7.38 4.41
CA THR A 29 6.54 -8.49 4.63
C THR A 29 7.96 -8.01 4.93
N ALA A 30 8.39 -6.91 4.31
CA ALA A 30 9.71 -6.32 4.52
C ALA A 30 9.83 -5.51 5.82
N THR A 31 8.73 -4.92 6.29
CA THR A 31 8.76 -4.12 7.54
C THR A 31 9.04 -4.92 8.80
N GLN A 32 9.65 -4.26 9.78
CA GLN A 32 9.85 -4.74 11.15
C GLN A 32 8.99 -3.93 12.14
N SER A 33 8.88 -4.41 13.37
CA SER A 33 8.15 -3.71 14.44
C SER A 33 8.70 -2.29 14.63
N GLY A 34 7.83 -1.29 14.57
CA GLY A 34 8.16 0.14 14.66
C GLY A 34 8.42 0.83 13.31
N ASP A 35 8.31 0.13 12.19
CA ASP A 35 8.44 0.73 10.86
C ASP A 35 7.14 1.37 10.36
N GLU A 36 7.29 2.28 9.41
CA GLU A 36 6.18 2.97 8.77
C GLU A 36 6.09 2.61 7.29
N ILE A 37 4.88 2.40 6.80
CA ILE A 37 4.59 2.17 5.38
C ILE A 37 3.86 3.38 4.82
N TRP A 38 4.45 4.02 3.83
CA TRP A 38 3.89 5.16 3.14
C TRP A 38 3.38 4.72 1.77
N VAL A 39 2.09 4.91 1.54
CA VAL A 39 1.37 4.36 0.40
C VAL A 39 0.87 5.50 -0.49
N ALA A 40 1.27 5.48 -1.76
CA ALA A 40 0.78 6.43 -2.75
C ALA A 40 -0.73 6.23 -3.01
N ALA A 41 -1.37 7.24 -3.59
CA ALA A 41 -2.74 7.13 -4.09
C ALA A 41 -2.87 5.94 -5.04
N GLY A 42 -3.99 5.23 -4.95
CA GLY A 42 -4.23 4.05 -5.78
C GLY A 42 -4.99 2.95 -5.06
N ILE A 43 -5.25 1.88 -5.80
CA ILE A 43 -5.98 0.70 -5.32
C ILE A 43 -4.98 -0.42 -5.07
N TYR A 44 -4.87 -0.88 -3.83
CA TYR A 44 -3.99 -1.95 -3.42
C TYR A 44 -4.81 -3.18 -3.03
N LYS A 45 -4.46 -4.31 -3.63
CA LYS A 45 -5.08 -5.60 -3.35
C LYS A 45 -4.09 -6.53 -2.63
N PRO A 46 -4.58 -7.42 -1.75
CA PRO A 46 -3.69 -8.32 -1.01
C PRO A 46 -3.12 -9.44 -1.90
N THR A 47 -3.69 -9.65 -3.09
CA THR A 47 -3.11 -10.51 -4.13
C THR A 47 -3.29 -9.89 -5.51
N THR A 48 -2.40 -10.23 -6.43
CA THR A 48 -2.55 -9.98 -7.87
C THR A 48 -3.31 -11.10 -8.58
N GLY A 49 -3.53 -12.24 -7.91
CA GLY A 49 -4.26 -13.38 -8.43
C GLY A 49 -5.76 -13.35 -8.11
N THR A 50 -6.37 -14.54 -8.10
CA THR A 50 -7.81 -14.75 -7.83
C THR A 50 -8.09 -15.29 -6.42
N ASP A 51 -7.07 -15.38 -5.58
CA ASP A 51 -7.20 -15.92 -4.21
C ASP A 51 -7.96 -14.95 -3.31
N ARG A 52 -9.24 -15.23 -3.09
CA ARG A 52 -10.13 -14.44 -2.22
C ARG A 52 -9.82 -14.57 -0.74
N THR A 53 -8.97 -15.50 -0.34
CA THR A 53 -8.54 -15.65 1.06
C THR A 53 -7.35 -14.76 1.39
N ALA A 54 -6.69 -14.18 0.37
CA ALA A 54 -5.60 -13.25 0.55
C ALA A 54 -6.05 -12.01 1.35
N SER A 55 -5.29 -11.70 2.39
CA SER A 55 -5.56 -10.58 3.31
C SER A 55 -4.27 -9.82 3.62
N PHE A 56 -4.39 -8.57 4.05
CA PHE A 56 -3.24 -7.79 4.52
C PHE A 56 -2.90 -8.16 5.98
N THR A 57 -1.87 -8.97 6.18
CA THR A 57 -1.42 -9.39 7.51
C THR A 57 -0.48 -8.35 8.10
N LEU A 58 -1.01 -7.41 8.88
CA LEU A 58 -0.22 -6.38 9.57
C LEU A 58 0.69 -7.00 10.63
N LYS A 59 1.94 -6.54 10.68
CA LYS A 59 2.87 -6.88 11.74
C LYS A 59 2.64 -5.98 12.95
N ASN A 60 2.98 -6.49 14.14
CA ASN A 60 2.83 -5.72 15.36
C ASN A 60 3.69 -4.44 15.31
N ASN A 61 3.10 -3.33 15.75
CA ASN A 61 3.73 -2.01 15.79
C ASN A 61 4.17 -1.45 14.41
N VAL A 62 3.56 -1.90 13.31
CA VAL A 62 3.76 -1.29 11.98
C VAL A 62 2.62 -0.33 11.68
N ALA A 63 2.96 0.89 11.28
CA ALA A 63 1.97 1.91 10.92
C ALA A 63 1.87 2.06 9.40
N ILE A 64 0.64 2.16 8.86
CA ILE A 64 0.41 2.39 7.43
C ILE A 64 -0.25 3.75 7.23
N TYR A 65 0.30 4.53 6.29
CA TYR A 65 -0.14 5.87 5.94
C TYR A 65 -0.40 5.97 4.44
N GLY A 66 -1.66 6.09 4.04
CA GLY A 66 -2.06 6.45 2.67
C GLY A 66 -2.18 7.97 2.48
N GLY A 67 -2.38 8.47 1.27
CA GLY A 67 -2.50 9.93 1.05
C GLY A 67 -1.31 10.59 0.36
N PHE A 68 -0.38 9.83 -0.20
CA PHE A 68 0.81 10.37 -0.84
C PHE A 68 0.68 10.39 -2.36
N THR A 69 1.33 11.36 -3.00
CA THR A 69 1.32 11.52 -4.46
C THR A 69 2.40 10.64 -5.08
N ASP A 70 3.59 10.56 -4.43
CA ASP A 70 4.84 9.87 -4.84
C ASP A 70 6.11 10.77 -4.84
N THR A 71 6.04 11.97 -4.30
CA THR A 71 7.15 12.93 -4.24
C THR A 71 7.48 13.39 -2.82
N GLU A 72 6.71 12.97 -1.83
CA GLU A 72 6.78 13.47 -0.47
C GLU A 72 7.99 12.93 0.30
N THR A 73 8.65 13.81 1.04
CA THR A 73 9.76 13.50 1.94
C THR A 73 9.35 13.54 3.42
N ALA A 74 8.15 14.04 3.72
CA ALA A 74 7.63 14.18 5.08
C ALA A 74 6.17 13.72 5.22
N ARG A 75 5.83 13.14 6.38
CA ARG A 75 4.51 12.57 6.67
C ARG A 75 3.39 13.62 6.65
N ASN A 76 3.70 14.89 6.90
CA ASN A 76 2.74 15.99 6.89
C ASN A 76 2.39 16.49 5.48
N GLN A 77 3.09 16.02 4.43
CA GLN A 77 2.76 16.35 3.04
C GLN A 77 1.61 15.50 2.48
N ARG A 78 1.08 14.58 3.29
CA ARG A 78 -0.07 13.74 2.92
C ARG A 78 -1.28 14.60 2.60
N ASN A 79 -1.86 14.36 1.44
CA ASN A 79 -3.15 14.89 1.04
C ASN A 79 -4.15 13.75 0.98
N ILE A 80 -4.68 13.33 2.13
CA ILE A 80 -5.63 12.21 2.22
C ILE A 80 -6.94 12.45 1.45
N THR A 81 -7.26 13.71 1.14
CA THR A 81 -8.47 14.10 0.41
C THR A 81 -8.31 13.97 -1.10
N ASN A 82 -7.15 14.32 -1.66
CA ASN A 82 -6.91 14.25 -3.11
C ASN A 82 -6.20 12.95 -3.51
N ASN A 83 -5.36 12.40 -2.62
CA ASN A 83 -4.51 11.24 -2.89
C ASN A 83 -5.08 9.99 -2.21
N VAL A 84 -6.30 9.61 -2.58
CA VAL A 84 -7.01 8.52 -1.91
C VAL A 84 -6.29 7.19 -2.11
N THR A 85 -5.93 6.55 -1.01
CA THR A 85 -5.40 5.18 -0.98
C THR A 85 -6.53 4.23 -0.59
N ILE A 86 -6.81 3.27 -1.46
CA ILE A 86 -7.89 2.30 -1.28
C ILE A 86 -7.27 0.92 -1.07
N LEU A 87 -7.43 0.35 0.13
CA LEU A 87 -7.13 -1.06 0.38
C LEU A 87 -8.37 -1.86 0.03
N SER A 88 -8.31 -2.63 -1.06
CA SER A 88 -9.44 -3.37 -1.60
C SER A 88 -9.24 -4.87 -1.45
N GLY A 89 -10.20 -5.53 -0.79
CA GLY A 89 -10.33 -7.00 -0.78
C GLY A 89 -11.11 -7.56 -1.97
N GLU A 90 -11.48 -6.73 -2.95
CA GLU A 90 -12.26 -7.14 -4.12
C GLU A 90 -11.38 -7.97 -5.08
N ILE A 91 -11.41 -9.28 -4.87
CA ILE A 91 -10.62 -10.28 -5.60
C ILE A 91 -11.54 -11.20 -6.39
N GLY A 92 -11.29 -11.30 -7.69
CA GLY A 92 -11.97 -12.23 -8.59
C GLY A 92 -13.23 -11.71 -9.31
N ALA A 93 -13.94 -10.70 -8.81
CA ALA A 93 -14.98 -9.96 -9.56
C ALA A 93 -15.39 -8.70 -8.80
N ALA A 94 -15.49 -7.53 -9.45
CA ALA A 94 -16.30 -6.44 -8.91
C ALA A 94 -17.72 -6.98 -8.80
N GLY A 95 -18.40 -6.77 -7.67
CA GLY A 95 -19.82 -7.10 -7.55
C GLY A 95 -20.64 -6.40 -8.63
N ILE A 96 -20.81 -7.03 -9.80
CA ILE A 96 -21.82 -6.66 -10.78
C ILE A 96 -23.15 -7.22 -10.23
N ASN A 97 -23.63 -6.66 -9.12
CA ASN A 97 -25.05 -6.72 -8.83
C ASN A 97 -25.70 -5.57 -9.61
N LYS A 98 -25.89 -5.79 -10.91
CA LYS A 98 -26.95 -5.09 -11.62
C LYS A 98 -28.25 -5.80 -11.23
N LEU A 99 -29.13 -5.06 -10.56
CA LEU A 99 -30.55 -5.42 -10.45
C LEU A 99 -31.14 -5.64 -11.85
#